data_AF-A0A0N4YZC9-F1
#
_entry.id   AF-A0A0N4YZC9-F1
#
_cell.length_a   1.000
_cell.length_b   1.000
_cell.length_c   1.000
_cell.angle_alpha   90.00
_cell.angle_beta   90.00
_cell.angle_gamma   90.00
#
_symmetry.space_group_name_H-M   'P 1'
#
loop_
_entity.id
_entity.type
_entity.pdbx_description
1 polymer ?
#
loop_
_entity_poly.entity_id
_entity_poly.type
_entity_poly.pdbx_seq_one_letter_code
_entity_poly.pdbx_strand_id
1 'polypeptide(L)' 'MFSLILECEMDIVWRYGNIVCKAYPLVEIDSIREEDGGLNPCSVLANVVYGDKSCHLDFFDGLLEELLERKWEAFAKR' A
#
# COMPACT_ATOMS: atom_id res chain seq x y z
N MET A 1 -11.74 12.09 11.45
CA MET A 1 -12.48 11.11 10.63
C MET A 1 -11.55 10.03 10.08
N PHE A 2 -10.55 10.41 9.28
CA PHE A 2 -9.55 9.46 8.73
C PHE A 2 -8.84 8.59 9.78
N SER A 3 -8.38 9.18 10.90
CA SER A 3 -7.72 8.41 11.97
C SER A 3 -8.61 7.33 12.60
N LEU A 4 -9.92 7.57 12.70
CA LEU A 4 -10.87 6.59 13.24
C LEU A 4 -11.04 5.41 12.28
N ILE A 5 -11.10 5.70 10.97
CA ILE A 5 -11.17 4.67 9.92
C ILE A 5 -9.91 3.80 9.98
N LEU A 6 -8.74 4.43 10.04
CA LEU A 6 -7.47 3.72 10.21
C LEU A 6 -7.44 2.87 11.48
N GLU A 7 -7.95 3.36 12.60
CA GLU A 7 -8.02 2.58 13.83
C GLU A 7 -8.98 1.38 13.73
N CYS A 8 -10.03 1.47 12.93
CA CYS A 8 -10.99 0.39 12.69
C CYS A 8 -10.47 -0.68 11.72
N GLU A 9 -9.70 -0.30 10.70
CA GLU A 9 -9.20 -1.23 9.67
C GLU A 9 -7.86 -1.88 10.01
N MET A 10 -7.21 -1.40 11.06
CA MET A 10 -5.88 -1.83 11.45
C MET A 10 -5.89 -3.10 12.30
N ASP A 11 -4.95 -4.00 12.00
CA ASP A 11 -4.68 -5.19 12.80
C ASP A 11 -3.50 -5.00 13.74
N ILE A 12 -3.61 -5.56 14.96
CA ILE A 12 -2.51 -5.58 15.92
C ILE A 12 -1.73 -6.88 15.74
N VAL A 13 -0.52 -6.77 15.16
CA VAL A 13 0.35 -7.92 14.93
C VAL A 13 0.97 -8.40 16.24
N TRP A 14 1.45 -7.48 17.07
CA TRP A 14 1.98 -7.78 18.40
C TRP A 14 2.01 -6.55 19.30
N ARG A 15 2.13 -6.78 20.61
CA ARG A 15 2.30 -5.73 21.62
C ARG A 15 3.35 -6.14 22.65
N TYR A 16 4.27 -5.22 22.95
CA TYR A 16 5.26 -5.37 24.01
C TYR A 16 5.22 -4.13 24.92
N GLY A 17 4.63 -4.29 26.11
CA GLY A 17 4.40 -3.18 27.03
C GLY A 17 3.58 -2.05 26.39
N ASN A 18 4.24 -0.91 26.18
CA ASN A 18 3.66 0.29 25.54
C ASN A 18 3.93 0.37 24.02
N ILE A 19 4.68 -0.57 23.45
CA ILE A 19 4.97 -0.62 22.01
C ILE A 19 3.96 -1.55 21.35
N VAL A 20 3.35 -1.10 20.26
CA VAL A 20 2.35 -1.86 19.49
C VAL A 20 2.77 -1.85 18.02
N CYS A 21 2.80 -3.03 17.40
CA CYS A 21 2.93 -3.16 15.96
C CYS A 21 1.54 -3.26 15.34
N LYS A 22 1.30 -2.38 14.39
CA LYS A 22 0.03 -2.13 13.72
C LYS A 22 0.23 -2.39 12.23
N ALA A 23 -0.63 -3.21 11.64
CA ALA A 23 -0.66 -3.47 10.21
C ALA A 23 -1.92 -2.83 9.61
N TYR A 24 -1.78 -2.32 8.39
CA TYR A 24 -2.88 -1.72 7.63
C TYR A 24 -3.04 -2.48 6.31
N PRO A 25 -4.29 -2.73 5.86
CA PRO A 25 -4.53 -3.47 4.64
C PRO A 25 -4.04 -2.70 3.41
N LEU A 26 -3.39 -3.40 2.47
CA LEU A 26 -2.91 -2.82 1.21
C LEU A 26 -3.82 -3.10 0.02
N VAL A 27 -4.97 -3.74 0.23
CA VAL A 27 -5.89 -4.26 -0.80
C VAL A 27 -6.25 -3.23 -1.88
N GLU A 28 -6.55 -1.99 -1.48
CA GLU A 28 -6.93 -0.91 -2.41
C GLU A 28 -5.72 -0.09 -2.90
N ILE A 29 -4.57 -0.25 -2.26
CA ILE A 29 -3.36 0.52 -2.55
C ILE A 29 -2.52 -0.20 -3.59
N ASP A 30 -2.40 -1.52 -3.45
CA ASP A 30 -1.49 -2.33 -4.24
C ASP A 30 -2.09 -2.84 -5.56
N SER A 31 -1.23 -3.02 -6.56
CA SER A 31 -1.60 -3.49 -7.90
C SER A 31 -1.97 -4.97 -7.98
N ILE A 32 -1.80 -5.73 -6.89
CA ILE A 32 -2.08 -7.16 -6.81
C ILE A 32 -3.05 -7.40 -5.65
N ARG A 33 -4.09 -8.21 -5.90
CA ARG A 33 -5.06 -8.62 -4.88
C ARG A 33 -4.49 -9.77 -4.05
N GLU A 34 -4.64 -9.67 -2.73
CA GLU A 34 -4.15 -10.68 -1.79
C GLU A 34 -4.92 -12.01 -1.88
N GLU A 35 -6.19 -11.98 -2.28
CA GLU A 35 -7.08 -13.15 -2.30
C GLU A 35 -6.75 -14.15 -3.42
N ASP A 36 -6.55 -13.66 -4.65
CA ASP A 36 -6.41 -14.47 -5.86
C ASP A 36 -5.07 -14.27 -6.58
N GLY A 37 -4.25 -13.32 -6.13
CA GLY A 37 -3.01 -12.91 -6.82
C GLY A 37 -3.26 -12.21 -8.16
N GLY A 38 -4.50 -11.85 -8.46
CA GLY A 38 -4.91 -11.14 -9.67
C GLY A 38 -4.49 -9.67 -9.63
N LEU A 39 -4.52 -9.02 -10.79
CA LEU A 39 -4.23 -7.58 -10.88
C LEU A 39 -5.43 -6.75 -10.40
N ASN A 40 -5.15 -5.71 -9.63
CA ASN A 40 -6.12 -4.67 -9.25
C ASN A 40 -5.89 -3.41 -10.11
N PRO A 41 -6.56 -3.27 -11.28
CA PRO A 41 -6.39 -2.10 -12.14
C PRO A 41 -6.94 -0.81 -11.53
N CYS A 42 -7.81 -0.91 -10.52
CA CYS A 42 -8.40 0.25 -9.84
C CYS A 42 -7.60 0.68 -8.61
N SER A 43 -6.49 0.01 -8.31
CA SER A 43 -5.66 0.33 -7.14
C SER A 43 -5.06 1.74 -7.21
N VAL A 44 -4.73 2.31 -6.05
CA VAL A 44 -4.06 3.61 -5.96
C VAL A 44 -2.77 3.59 -6.78
N LEU A 45 -1.94 2.55 -6.64
CA LEU A 45 -0.69 2.43 -7.38
C LEU A 45 -0.92 2.39 -8.89
N ALA A 46 -1.92 1.63 -9.38
CA ALA A 46 -2.24 1.58 -10.80
C ALA A 46 -2.74 2.94 -11.33
N ASN A 47 -3.62 3.61 -10.60
CA ASN A 47 -4.16 4.92 -11.01
C ASN A 47 -3.10 6.02 -11.03
N VAL A 48 -2.14 5.96 -10.11
CA VAL A 48 -1.02 6.92 -10.05
C VAL A 48 -0.05 6.69 -11.21
N VAL A 49 0.31 5.45 -11.48
CA VAL A 49 1.28 5.09 -12.55
C VAL A 49 0.70 5.26 -13.95
N TYR A 50 -0.51 4.76 -14.18
CA TYR A 50 -1.15 4.73 -15.50
C TYR A 50 -2.04 5.95 -15.78
N GLY A 51 -2.06 6.94 -14.89
CA GLY A 51 -2.86 8.13 -15.10
C GLY A 51 -2.28 9.03 -16.21
N ASP A 52 -3.17 9.76 -16.89
CA ASP A 52 -2.80 10.57 -18.06
C ASP A 52 -1.94 11.81 -17.74
N LYS A 53 -1.91 12.23 -16.47
CA LYS A 53 -1.28 13.49 -16.05
C LYS A 53 -0.03 13.21 -15.24
N SER A 54 1.04 13.95 -15.55
CA SER A 54 2.30 13.88 -14.79
C SER A 54 2.16 14.32 -13.33
N CYS A 55 1.16 15.14 -12.98
CA CYS A 55 0.90 15.56 -11.60
C CYS A 55 0.49 14.40 -10.68
N HIS A 56 0.12 13.23 -11.22
CA HIS A 56 -0.12 12.06 -10.37
C HIS A 56 1.18 11.52 -9.78
N LEU A 57 2.32 11.75 -10.42
CA LEU A 57 3.61 11.29 -9.93
C LEU A 57 4.03 11.98 -8.63
N ASP A 58 3.47 13.16 -8.33
CA ASP A 58 3.69 13.86 -7.06
C ASP A 58 3.16 13.06 -5.85
N PHE A 59 2.31 12.05 -6.06
CA PHE A 59 1.80 11.17 -5.01
C PHE A 59 2.74 10.00 -4.68
N PHE A 60 3.87 9.84 -5.39
CA PHE A 60 4.79 8.73 -5.13
C PHE A 60 5.48 8.82 -3.79
N ASP A 61 5.76 10.04 -3.32
CA ASP A 61 6.54 10.26 -2.11
C ASP A 61 5.93 9.53 -0.89
N GLY A 62 6.77 8.78 -0.18
CA GLY A 62 6.39 8.05 1.03
C GLY A 62 5.89 6.63 0.75
N LEU A 63 4.62 6.35 1.00
CA LEU A 63 4.10 4.97 1.04
C LEU A 63 4.21 4.24 -0.31
N LEU A 64 3.91 4.93 -1.42
CA LEU A 64 3.94 4.31 -2.75
C LEU A 64 5.37 4.04 -3.22
N GLU A 65 6.31 4.92 -2.90
CA GLU A 65 7.74 4.71 -3.11
C GLU A 65 8.26 3.50 -2.34
N GLU A 66 8.00 3.41 -1.03
CA GLU A 66 8.41 2.25 -0.22
C GLU A 66 7.79 0.95 -0.75
N LEU A 67 6.50 0.98 -1.10
CA LEU A 67 5.81 -0.18 -1.66
C LEU A 67 6.47 -0.65 -2.97
N LEU A 68 6.79 0.28 -3.87
CA LEU A 68 7.42 -0.02 -5.15
C LEU A 68 8.84 -0.56 -4.98
N GLU A 69 9.63 0.01 -4.06
CA GLU A 69 10.99 -0.45 -3.76
C GLU A 69 10.97 -1.89 -3.22
N ARG A 70 10.10 -2.19 -2.25
CA ARG A 70 9.95 -3.55 -1.71
C ARG A 70 9.52 -4.55 -2.78
N LYS A 71 8.62 -4.16 -3.70
CA LYS A 71 8.22 -4.99 -4.83
C LYS A 71 9.37 -5.22 -5.80
N TRP A 72 10.15 -4.20 -6.08
CA TRP A 72 11.33 -4.31 -6.93
C TRP A 72 12.29 -5.34 -6.36
N GLU A 73 12.62 -5.25 -5.07
CA GLU A 73 13.50 -6.20 -4.40
C GLU A 73 12.97 -7.63 -4.34
N ALA A 74 11.67 -7.79 -4.10
CA ALA A 74 11.05 -9.10 -3.93
C ALA A 74 10.84 -9.84 -5.27
N PHE A 75 10.40 -9.12 -6.32
CA PHE A 75 9.86 -9.74 -7.53
C PHE A 75 10.58 -9.36 -8.83
N ALA A 76 11.13 -8.14 -8.94
CA ALA A 76 11.57 -7.60 -10.24
C ALA A 76 13.09 -7.48 -10.42
N LYS A 77 13.86 -7.38 -9.33
CA LYS A 77 15.33 -7.23 -9.35
C LYS A 77 16.06 -8.51 -9.79
N ARG A 78 15.34 -9.61 -9.99
CA ARG A 78 15.90 -10.95 -10.22
C ARG A 78 16.08 -11.28 -11.69
#